data_AF-A0A7Z0TKY5-F1
#
_entry.id   AF-A0A7Z0TKY5-F1
#
_cell.length_a   1.000
_cell.length_b   1.000
_cell.length_c   1.000
_cell.angle_alpha   90.00
_cell.angle_beta   90.00
_cell.angle_gamma   90.00
#
_symmetry.space_group_name_H-M   'P 1'
#
loop_
_entity.id
_entity.type
_entity.pdbx_description
1 polymer ?
#
loop_
_entity_poly.entity_id
_entity_poly.type
_entity_poly.pdbx_seq_one_letter_code
_entity_poly.pdbx_strand_id
1 'polypeptide(L)'
;QDAGSLLVFDSRINPFERLEPSFAALGVRMEFPWTTGARTAFSLTLVAHRDEGGGLVLTAEHDRGRLPDVSGVLSHCVRLLRSFPSDADDATPIARLLELLPGTSASGPPFVTLRPGTGRVIGLVPSPGAPLSWYVRLAQLYTGPEELILLRSGEDQVRSWHEVLRVVAGDRLAALGTFSGGGEAAWELARLVGEDTRNLPAVVVAAASASGGTQALATRLGKAVRPSGVSRPRDRRP
;
A
#
# COMPACT_ATOMS: atom_id res chain seq x y z
N GLN A 1 -3.03 -8.85 -20.66
CA GLN A 1 -4.05 -9.29 -19.69
C GLN A 1 -3.36 -9.46 -18.35
N ASP A 2 -3.87 -8.81 -17.31
CA ASP A 2 -3.18 -8.63 -16.03
C ASP A 2 -2.98 -9.94 -15.25
N ALA A 3 -1.73 -10.17 -14.82
CA ALA A 3 -1.35 -11.20 -13.86
C ALA A 3 -1.73 -10.76 -12.43
N GLY A 4 -3.03 -10.66 -12.16
CA GLY A 4 -3.53 -10.34 -10.83
C GLY A 4 -3.45 -11.54 -9.89
N SER A 5 -3.30 -11.25 -8.59
CA SER A 5 -3.46 -12.22 -7.49
C SER A 5 -4.59 -11.74 -6.58
N LEU A 6 -5.37 -12.69 -6.04
CA LEU A 6 -6.44 -12.39 -5.09
C LEU A 6 -6.12 -13.00 -3.72
N LEU A 7 -6.16 -12.18 -2.69
CA LEU A 7 -6.06 -12.61 -1.30
C LEU A 7 -7.46 -12.49 -0.68
N VAL A 8 -8.02 -13.62 -0.28
CA VAL A 8 -9.33 -13.68 0.37
C VAL A 8 -9.12 -14.03 1.83
N PHE A 9 -9.48 -13.11 2.72
CA PHE A 9 -9.62 -13.37 4.15
C PHE A 9 -11.09 -13.74 4.39
N ASP A 10 -11.37 -15.01 4.71
CA ASP A 10 -12.72 -15.38 5.10
C ASP A 10 -12.93 -14.99 6.57
N SER A 11 -13.42 -13.77 6.78
CA SER A 11 -13.86 -13.28 8.09
C SER A 11 -15.37 -13.44 8.20
N ARG A 12 -15.87 -14.68 8.14
CA ARG A 12 -17.26 -14.95 8.50
C ARG A 12 -17.37 -15.17 10.00
N ILE A 13 -18.17 -14.33 10.65
CA ILE A 13 -18.76 -14.63 11.95
C ILE A 13 -19.55 -15.93 11.74
N ASN A 14 -19.13 -17.03 12.35
CA ASN A 14 -19.81 -18.32 12.24
C ASN A 14 -21.21 -18.16 12.86
N PRO A 15 -22.31 -18.16 12.07
CA PRO A 15 -23.65 -17.89 12.58
C PRO A 15 -24.15 -18.97 13.54
N PHE A 16 -23.43 -20.08 13.67
CA PHE A 16 -23.75 -21.23 14.52
C PHE A 16 -22.71 -21.49 15.61
N GLU A 17 -21.76 -20.58 15.84
CA GLU A 17 -20.77 -20.70 16.93
C GLU A 17 -21.44 -20.90 18.30
N ARG A 18 -22.64 -20.31 18.49
CA ARG A 18 -23.46 -20.48 19.69
C ARG A 18 -24.22 -21.81 19.77
N LEU A 19 -24.31 -22.57 18.68
CA LEU A 19 -25.04 -23.84 18.60
C LEU A 19 -24.10 -25.06 18.59
N GLU A 20 -22.81 -24.87 18.31
CA GLU A 20 -21.74 -25.88 18.38
C GLU A 20 -21.82 -26.76 19.65
N PRO A 21 -21.96 -26.18 20.87
CA PRO A 21 -22.05 -26.97 22.10
C PRO A 21 -23.28 -27.90 22.15
N SER A 22 -24.39 -27.49 21.53
CA SER A 22 -25.65 -28.24 21.51
C SER A 22 -25.60 -29.42 20.53
N PHE A 23 -24.86 -29.30 19.42
CA PHE A 23 -24.64 -30.40 18.47
C PHE A 23 -23.59 -31.38 18.98
N ALA A 24 -22.52 -30.88 19.62
CA ALA A 24 -21.53 -31.71 20.29
C ALA A 24 -22.15 -32.58 21.41
N ALA A 25 -23.09 -32.02 22.18
CA ALA A 25 -23.85 -32.76 23.20
C ALA A 25 -24.71 -33.90 22.62
N LEU A 26 -25.07 -33.82 21.33
CA LEU A 26 -25.81 -34.86 20.61
C LEU A 26 -24.88 -35.84 19.86
N GLY A 27 -23.56 -35.72 20.04
CA GLY A 27 -22.57 -36.53 19.32
C GLY A 27 -22.52 -36.27 17.82
N VAL A 28 -23.15 -35.18 17.36
CA VAL A 28 -23.17 -34.79 15.95
C VAL A 28 -22.01 -33.84 15.70
N ARG A 29 -21.05 -34.29 14.90
CA ARG A 29 -19.96 -33.45 14.41
C ARG A 29 -20.44 -32.72 13.16
N MET A 30 -20.46 -31.39 13.21
CA MET A 30 -20.75 -30.58 12.02
C MET A 30 -19.44 -30.30 11.27
N GLU A 31 -19.26 -30.96 10.13
CA GLU A 31 -18.30 -30.51 9.11
C GLU A 31 -19.02 -29.58 8.15
N PHE A 32 -18.52 -28.36 7.98
CA PHE A 32 -19.11 -27.41 7.04
C PHE A 32 -18.56 -27.67 5.64
N PRO A 33 -19.40 -27.93 4.63
CA PRO A 33 -18.93 -28.08 3.26
C PRO A 33 -18.28 -26.78 2.79
N TRP A 34 -16.98 -26.84 2.51
CA TRP A 34 -16.21 -25.71 2.03
C TRP A 34 -16.49 -25.47 0.55
N THR A 35 -16.88 -24.25 0.21
CA THR A 35 -16.73 -23.76 -1.16
C THR A 35 -15.32 -23.20 -1.28
N THR A 36 -14.38 -23.96 -1.84
CA THR A 36 -13.22 -23.33 -2.49
C THR A 36 -13.80 -22.31 -3.47
N GLY A 37 -13.45 -21.03 -3.28
CA GLY A 37 -14.14 -19.92 -3.93
C GLY A 37 -14.32 -20.15 -5.43
N ALA A 38 -15.46 -19.69 -5.96
CA ALA A 38 -15.76 -19.75 -7.40
C ALA A 38 -14.52 -19.33 -8.21
N ARG A 39 -14.14 -20.17 -9.20
CA ARG A 39 -13.05 -19.97 -10.16
C ARG A 39 -12.78 -18.47 -10.36
N THR A 40 -11.76 -17.96 -9.70
CA THR A 40 -11.46 -16.54 -9.76
C THR A 40 -10.68 -16.31 -11.06
N ALA A 41 -10.84 -15.14 -11.70
CA ALA A 41 -10.10 -14.82 -12.93
C ALA A 41 -8.59 -14.58 -12.72
N PHE A 42 -8.08 -14.88 -11.52
CA PHE A 42 -6.72 -14.60 -11.08
C PHE A 42 -5.81 -15.81 -11.26
N SER A 43 -4.52 -15.56 -11.46
CA SER A 43 -3.56 -16.64 -11.71
C SER A 43 -3.21 -17.40 -10.41
N LEU A 44 -3.42 -16.76 -9.25
CA LEU A 44 -3.24 -17.30 -7.92
C LEU A 44 -4.31 -16.74 -6.97
N THR A 45 -4.93 -17.63 -6.20
CA THR A 45 -5.82 -17.31 -5.08
C THR A 45 -5.22 -17.90 -3.81
N LEU A 46 -5.02 -17.06 -2.79
CA LEU A 46 -4.59 -17.49 -1.45
C LEU A 46 -5.76 -17.34 -0.48
N VAL A 47 -6.03 -18.40 0.27
CA VAL A 47 -7.07 -18.48 1.29
C VAL A 47 -6.41 -18.82 2.62
N ALA A 48 -6.62 -17.99 3.63
CA ALA A 48 -6.15 -18.23 5.00
C ALA A 48 -7.36 -18.46 5.91
N HIS A 49 -7.31 -19.52 6.73
CA HIS A 49 -8.34 -19.84 7.71
C HIS A 49 -7.72 -20.49 8.95
N ARG A 50 -8.46 -20.51 10.06
CA ARG A 50 -8.06 -21.29 11.24
C ARG A 50 -8.65 -22.69 11.16
N ASP A 51 -7.86 -23.70 11.50
CA ASP A 51 -8.36 -25.05 11.76
C ASP A 51 -9.01 -25.15 13.15
N GLU A 52 -9.61 -26.29 13.45
CA GLU A 52 -10.27 -26.57 14.73
C GLU A 52 -9.31 -26.54 15.94
N GLY A 53 -8.00 -26.72 15.70
CA GLY A 53 -6.95 -26.58 16.70
C GLY A 53 -6.47 -25.14 16.90
N GLY A 54 -7.07 -24.17 16.20
CA GLY A 54 -6.68 -22.76 16.22
C GLY A 54 -5.44 -22.44 15.38
N GLY A 55 -4.87 -23.43 14.70
CA GLY A 55 -3.75 -23.29 13.77
C GLY A 55 -4.16 -22.54 12.51
N LEU A 56 -3.26 -21.73 11.95
CA LEU A 56 -3.52 -21.03 10.68
C LEU A 56 -3.17 -21.95 9.50
N VAL A 57 -4.16 -22.26 8.67
CA VAL A 57 -4.02 -23.03 7.43
C VAL A 57 -4.07 -22.08 6.24
N LEU A 58 -3.11 -22.24 5.32
CA LEU A 58 -3.00 -21.47 4.10
C LEU A 58 -3.17 -22.40 2.88
N THR A 59 -4.16 -22.09 2.05
CA THR A 59 -4.46 -22.83 0.81
C THR A 59 -4.20 -21.93 -0.39
N ALA A 60 -3.45 -22.43 -1.38
CA ALA A 60 -3.28 -21.76 -2.66
C ALA A 60 -4.00 -22.54 -3.78
N GLU A 61 -4.84 -21.84 -4.52
CA GLU A 61 -5.40 -22.30 -5.79
C GLU A 61 -4.73 -21.52 -6.93
N HIS A 62 -4.26 -22.19 -7.96
CA HIS A 62 -3.53 -21.54 -9.05
C HIS A 62 -3.83 -22.14 -10.42
N ASP A 63 -3.75 -21.30 -11.44
CA ASP A 63 -3.82 -21.74 -12.83
C ASP A 63 -2.46 -22.31 -13.26
N ARG A 64 -2.37 -23.64 -13.36
CA ARG A 64 -1.15 -24.36 -13.78
C ARG A 64 -0.62 -23.94 -15.16
N GLY A 65 -1.49 -23.44 -16.04
CA GLY A 65 -1.08 -22.94 -17.35
C GLY A 65 -0.34 -21.59 -17.29
N ARG A 66 -0.45 -20.87 -16.17
CA ARG A 66 0.18 -19.55 -15.95
C ARG A 66 1.23 -19.57 -14.84
N LEU A 67 1.01 -20.36 -13.80
CA LEU A 67 1.88 -20.56 -12.66
C LEU A 67 2.03 -22.07 -12.44
N PRO A 68 3.08 -22.72 -12.98
CA PRO A 68 3.23 -24.17 -12.89
C PRO A 68 3.48 -24.66 -11.46
N ASP A 69 4.10 -23.81 -10.62
CA ASP A 69 4.38 -24.10 -9.22
C ASP A 69 4.15 -22.86 -8.34
N VAL A 70 3.58 -23.09 -7.16
CA VAL A 70 3.28 -22.08 -6.14
C VAL A 70 3.85 -22.44 -4.76
N SER A 71 4.59 -23.54 -4.67
CA SER A 71 5.23 -24.03 -3.44
C SER A 71 6.18 -22.99 -2.84
N GLY A 72 6.93 -22.28 -3.68
CA GLY A 72 7.82 -21.21 -3.26
C GLY A 72 7.07 -20.02 -2.66
N VAL A 73 5.92 -19.66 -3.23
CA VAL A 73 5.06 -18.57 -2.73
C VAL A 73 4.46 -18.96 -1.37
N LEU A 74 3.89 -20.17 -1.26
CA LEU A 74 3.37 -20.70 0.01
C LEU A 74 4.46 -20.76 1.09
N SER A 75 5.64 -21.29 0.76
CA SER A 75 6.77 -21.40 1.69
C SER A 75 7.24 -20.03 2.16
N HIS A 76 7.25 -19.04 1.26
CA HIS A 76 7.58 -17.66 1.60
C HIS A 76 6.52 -17.03 2.52
N CYS A 77 5.24 -17.19 2.21
CA CYS A 77 4.14 -16.73 3.08
C CYS A 77 4.21 -17.37 4.47
N VAL A 78 4.44 -18.69 4.55
CA VAL A 78 4.60 -19.39 5.83
C VAL A 78 5.80 -18.87 6.61
N ARG A 79 6.93 -18.61 5.95
CA ARG A 79 8.11 -18.01 6.60
C ARG A 79 7.81 -16.62 7.16
N LEU A 80 7.12 -15.77 6.40
CA LEU A 80 6.71 -14.44 6.87
C LEU A 80 5.74 -14.54 8.04
N LEU A 81 4.73 -15.41 7.96
CA LEU A 81 3.78 -15.65 9.04
C LEU A 81 4.47 -16.13 10.33
N ARG A 82 5.52 -16.94 10.21
CA ARG A 82 6.34 -17.39 11.34
C ARG A 82 7.31 -16.35 11.88
N SER A 83 7.56 -15.28 11.14
CA SER A 83 8.42 -14.17 11.58
C SER A 83 7.66 -13.07 12.31
N PHE A 84 6.33 -13.16 12.41
CA PHE A 84 5.58 -12.26 13.28
C PHE A 84 5.99 -12.47 14.73
N PRO A 85 6.15 -11.39 15.51
CA PRO A 85 6.42 -11.49 16.94
C PRO A 85 5.28 -12.24 17.65
N SER A 86 5.64 -13.22 18.47
CA SER A 86 4.71 -13.96 19.32
C SER A 86 4.08 -13.10 20.43
N ASP A 87 4.69 -11.94 20.71
CA ASP A 87 4.33 -11.05 21.83
C ASP A 87 3.31 -9.96 21.45
N ALA A 88 2.74 -10.05 20.24
CA ALA A 88 1.68 -9.15 19.80
C ALA A 88 0.38 -9.47 20.55
N ASP A 89 -0.18 -8.47 21.23
CA ASP A 89 -1.47 -8.57 21.90
C ASP A 89 -2.61 -8.02 21.03
N ASP A 90 -3.86 -8.15 21.51
CA ASP A 90 -5.05 -7.66 20.82
C ASP A 90 -5.04 -6.12 20.60
N ALA A 91 -4.19 -5.39 21.33
CA ALA A 91 -4.03 -3.94 21.19
C ALA A 91 -2.97 -3.56 20.15
N THR A 92 -2.15 -4.52 19.69
CA THR A 92 -1.06 -4.28 18.75
C THR A 92 -1.62 -4.03 17.34
N PRO A 93 -1.44 -2.83 16.76
CA PRO A 93 -1.94 -2.53 15.44
C PRO A 93 -1.26 -3.37 14.37
N ILE A 94 -2.03 -3.85 13.38
CA ILE A 94 -1.51 -4.63 12.24
C ILE A 94 -0.36 -3.88 11.52
N ALA A 95 -0.44 -2.55 11.42
CA ALA A 95 0.62 -1.75 10.82
C ALA A 95 1.98 -1.95 11.52
N ARG A 96 1.97 -2.01 12.86
CA ARG A 96 3.18 -2.24 13.66
C ARG A 96 3.74 -3.65 13.47
N LEU A 97 2.86 -4.63 13.32
CA LEU A 97 3.24 -6.02 13.05
C LEU A 97 3.88 -6.18 11.66
N LEU A 98 3.38 -5.46 10.66
CA LEU A 98 3.94 -5.48 9.30
C LEU A 98 5.32 -4.83 9.21
N GLU A 99 5.61 -3.82 10.04
CA GLU A 99 6.94 -3.20 10.14
C GLU A 99 8.02 -4.15 10.66
N LEU A 100 7.63 -5.22 11.37
CA LEU A 100 8.53 -6.16 12.02
C LEU A 100 8.87 -7.38 11.14
N LEU A 101 8.29 -7.48 9.95
CA LEU A 101 8.54 -8.59 9.02
C LEU A 101 9.87 -8.43 8.27
N PRO A 102 10.86 -9.31 8.48
CA PRO A 102 12.10 -9.29 7.71
C PRO A 102 11.86 -9.75 6.26
N GLY A 103 12.35 -8.98 5.29
CA GLY A 103 12.42 -9.40 3.88
C GLY A 103 11.39 -8.81 2.91
N THR A 104 10.68 -7.74 3.28
CA THR A 104 9.92 -6.91 2.31
C THR A 104 10.79 -5.92 1.54
N SER A 105 12.10 -5.94 1.75
CA SER A 105 13.06 -5.19 0.93
C SER A 105 13.21 -5.90 -0.41
N ALA A 106 12.29 -5.64 -1.33
CA ALA A 106 12.41 -6.06 -2.71
C ALA A 106 13.68 -5.43 -3.30
N SER A 107 14.73 -6.24 -3.48
CA SER A 107 15.97 -5.91 -4.21
C SER A 107 15.62 -5.37 -5.59
N GLY A 108 15.43 -4.07 -5.67
CA GLY A 108 15.00 -3.31 -6.82
C GLY A 108 15.35 -1.84 -6.59
N PRO A 109 15.18 -0.99 -7.61
CA PRO A 109 15.56 0.40 -7.50
C PRO A 109 14.82 1.05 -6.32
N PRO A 110 15.46 1.97 -5.57
CA PRO A 110 14.92 2.54 -4.33
C PRO A 110 13.70 3.45 -4.58
N PHE A 111 13.33 3.67 -5.84
CA PHE A 111 12.12 4.31 -6.29
C PHE A 111 11.66 3.72 -7.63
N VAL A 112 10.43 4.03 -8.03
CA VAL A 112 9.87 3.71 -9.35
C VAL A 112 9.28 4.97 -9.96
N THR A 113 9.66 5.31 -11.18
CA THR A 113 8.96 6.35 -11.95
C THR A 113 7.63 5.81 -12.43
N LEU A 114 6.53 6.36 -11.92
CA LEU A 114 5.17 6.00 -12.30
C LEU A 114 4.69 6.74 -13.55
N ARG A 115 5.16 7.98 -13.71
CA ARG A 115 4.86 8.81 -14.87
C ARG A 115 6.05 9.71 -15.18
N PRO A 116 6.65 9.62 -16.39
CA PRO A 116 7.67 10.58 -16.81
C PRO A 116 7.05 11.97 -16.97
N GLY A 117 7.84 13.00 -16.76
CA GLY A 117 7.40 14.39 -16.90
C GLY A 117 8.55 15.32 -17.27
N THR A 118 8.25 16.61 -17.36
CA THR A 118 9.22 17.64 -17.74
C THR A 118 9.40 18.64 -16.60
N GLY A 119 10.64 18.85 -16.16
CA GLY A 119 10.96 19.85 -15.14
C GLY A 119 10.79 19.29 -13.73
N ARG A 120 9.67 19.57 -13.07
CA ARG A 120 9.50 19.33 -11.62
C ARG A 120 9.15 17.88 -11.30
N VAL A 121 9.54 17.42 -10.11
CA VAL A 121 9.31 16.07 -9.60
C VAL A 121 8.33 16.11 -8.43
N ILE A 122 7.42 15.15 -8.38
CA ILE A 122 6.56 14.87 -7.23
C ILE A 122 6.97 13.52 -6.66
N GLY A 123 7.42 13.52 -5.40
CA GLY A 123 7.73 12.30 -4.66
C GLY A 123 6.48 11.75 -3.97
N LEU A 124 6.14 10.49 -4.21
CA LEU A 124 5.09 9.79 -3.50
C LEU A 124 5.70 8.95 -2.39
N VAL A 125 5.27 9.20 -1.16
CA VAL A 125 5.64 8.43 0.02
C VAL A 125 4.68 7.24 0.12
N PRO A 126 5.19 6.00 0.21
CA PRO A 126 4.34 4.82 0.30
C PRO A 126 3.61 4.79 1.65
N SER A 127 2.29 4.73 1.60
CA SER A 127 1.43 4.44 2.74
C SER A 127 1.40 2.95 3.05
N PRO A 128 1.45 2.56 4.34
CA PRO A 128 1.30 1.15 4.75
C PRO A 128 0.01 0.53 4.20
N GLY A 129 0.11 -0.66 3.61
CA GLY A 129 -1.02 -1.41 3.05
C GLY A 129 -1.58 -0.89 1.72
N ALA A 130 -1.07 0.22 1.17
CA ALA A 130 -1.49 0.71 -0.13
C ALA A 130 -0.76 -0.05 -1.27
N PRO A 131 -1.48 -0.75 -2.17
CA PRO A 131 -0.84 -1.51 -3.24
C PRO A 131 -0.26 -0.58 -4.33
N LEU A 132 0.76 -1.04 -5.06
CA LEU A 132 1.37 -0.30 -6.18
C LEU A 132 0.33 0.17 -7.22
N SER A 133 -0.69 -0.67 -7.50
CA SER A 133 -1.79 -0.36 -8.42
C SER A 133 -2.57 0.90 -8.04
N TRP A 134 -2.62 1.24 -6.75
CA TRP A 134 -3.23 2.47 -6.26
C TRP A 134 -2.47 3.71 -6.75
N TYR A 135 -1.14 3.67 -6.69
CA TYR A 135 -0.28 4.76 -7.17
C TYR A 135 -0.23 4.82 -8.70
N VAL A 136 -0.26 3.68 -9.38
CA VAL A 136 -0.40 3.64 -10.85
C VAL A 136 -1.71 4.31 -11.28
N ARG A 137 -2.81 4.03 -10.58
CA ARG A 137 -4.10 4.69 -10.84
C ARG A 137 -4.04 6.19 -10.56
N LEU A 138 -3.36 6.61 -9.49
CA LEU A 138 -3.12 8.04 -9.23
C LEU A 138 -2.34 8.70 -10.37
N ALA A 139 -1.27 8.07 -10.86
CA ALA A 139 -0.45 8.59 -11.94
C ALA A 139 -1.23 8.74 -13.26
N GLN A 140 -2.16 7.83 -13.54
CA GLN A 140 -3.10 7.93 -14.67
C GLN A 140 -4.08 9.10 -14.53
N LEU A 141 -4.48 9.45 -13.31
CA LEU A 141 -5.41 10.56 -13.03
C LEU A 141 -4.71 11.92 -12.94
N TYR A 142 -3.39 11.93 -12.77
CA TYR A 142 -2.62 13.16 -12.66
C TYR A 142 -2.38 13.81 -14.03
N THR A 143 -2.88 15.03 -14.20
CA THR A 143 -2.84 15.77 -15.48
C THR A 143 -1.73 16.82 -15.56
N GLY A 144 -0.91 16.99 -14.52
CA GLY A 144 0.18 17.98 -14.52
C GLY A 144 1.40 17.54 -15.35
N PRO A 145 2.31 18.46 -15.72
CA PRO A 145 3.53 18.16 -16.48
C PRO A 145 4.62 17.45 -15.65
N GLU A 146 4.45 17.34 -14.34
CA GLU A 146 5.47 16.85 -13.41
C GLU A 146 5.72 15.35 -13.56
N GLU A 147 6.96 14.96 -13.25
CA GLU A 147 7.34 13.56 -13.10
C GLU A 147 6.82 13.04 -11.75
N LEU A 148 6.25 11.84 -11.73
CA LEU A 148 5.78 11.19 -10.51
C LEU A 148 6.65 9.99 -10.22
N ILE A 149 7.31 10.02 -9.07
CA ILE A 149 8.12 8.91 -8.56
C ILE A 149 7.51 8.37 -7.28
N LEU A 150 7.49 7.05 -7.12
CA LEU A 150 7.10 6.38 -5.88
C LEU A 150 8.35 5.86 -5.18
N LEU A 151 8.56 6.31 -3.95
CA LEU A 151 9.63 5.84 -3.09
C LEU A 151 9.31 4.41 -2.62
N ARG A 152 10.33 3.55 -2.52
CA ARG A 152 10.16 2.20 -1.96
C ARG A 152 10.47 2.19 -0.47
N SER A 153 9.64 1.50 0.31
CA SER A 153 9.92 1.26 1.72
C SER A 153 11.16 0.37 1.89
N GLY A 154 12.01 0.74 2.85
CA GLY A 154 13.23 0.03 3.25
C GLY A 154 13.54 0.27 4.73
N GLU A 155 14.72 -0.12 5.21
CA GLU A 155 15.16 0.22 6.57
C GLU A 155 15.50 1.73 6.67
N ASP A 156 15.22 2.35 7.82
CA ASP A 156 15.40 3.80 8.08
C ASP A 156 14.82 4.70 6.97
N GLN A 157 13.51 4.53 6.73
CA GLN A 157 12.79 4.96 5.53
C GLN A 157 13.03 6.43 5.16
N VAL A 158 12.95 7.35 6.12
CA VAL A 158 12.96 8.80 5.83
C VAL A 158 14.35 9.26 5.35
N ARG A 159 15.44 8.80 5.98
CA ARG A 159 16.80 9.15 5.54
C ARG A 159 17.14 8.54 4.19
N SER A 160 16.76 7.28 3.98
CA SER A 160 16.93 6.60 2.70
C SER A 160 16.17 7.30 1.57
N TRP A 161 14.93 7.74 1.83
CA TRP A 161 14.16 8.53 0.86
C TRP A 161 14.75 9.91 0.60
N HIS A 162 15.30 10.55 1.62
CA HIS A 162 15.98 11.83 1.47
C HIS A 162 17.15 11.74 0.49
N GLU A 163 18.02 10.73 0.64
CA GLU A 163 19.14 10.50 -0.28
C GLU A 163 18.68 10.24 -1.72
N VAL A 164 17.60 9.47 -1.90
CA VAL A 164 17.01 9.23 -3.22
C VAL A 164 16.52 10.53 -3.83
N LEU A 165 15.77 11.34 -3.08
CA LEU A 165 15.24 12.61 -3.59
C LEU A 165 16.34 13.61 -3.92
N ARG A 166 17.43 13.64 -3.14
CA ARG A 166 18.59 14.47 -3.41
C ARG A 166 19.22 14.18 -4.77
N VAL A 167 19.29 12.90 -5.16
CA VAL A 167 19.88 12.46 -6.43
C VAL A 167 18.90 12.61 -7.60
N VAL A 168 17.64 12.21 -7.40
CA VAL A 168 16.65 12.07 -8.49
C VAL A 168 15.90 13.37 -8.78
N ALA A 169 15.61 14.15 -7.74
CA ALA A 169 14.86 15.39 -7.85
C ALA A 169 15.75 16.62 -7.60
N GLY A 170 16.60 16.60 -6.59
CA GLY A 170 17.36 17.78 -6.18
C GLY A 170 16.45 18.99 -5.93
N ASP A 171 16.78 20.13 -6.54
CA ASP A 171 16.01 21.37 -6.51
C ASP A 171 14.67 21.30 -7.29
N ARG A 172 14.47 20.25 -8.10
CA ARG A 172 13.26 20.04 -8.90
C ARG A 172 12.10 19.48 -8.08
N LEU A 173 12.31 19.08 -6.81
CA LEU A 173 11.24 18.54 -5.97
C LEU A 173 10.19 19.62 -5.68
N ALA A 174 8.97 19.40 -6.15
CA ALA A 174 7.88 20.34 -5.98
C ALA A 174 6.98 20.04 -4.78
N ALA A 175 6.69 18.75 -4.59
CA ALA A 175 5.75 18.30 -3.58
C ALA A 175 6.01 16.85 -3.19
N LEU A 176 5.57 16.51 -1.98
CA LEU A 176 5.47 15.17 -1.47
C LEU A 176 3.99 14.80 -1.31
N GLY A 177 3.60 13.66 -1.88
CA GLY A 177 2.24 13.13 -1.79
C GLY A 177 2.18 11.87 -0.96
N THR A 178 1.20 11.77 -0.08
CA THR A 178 0.94 10.54 0.67
C THR A 178 -0.56 10.30 0.85
N PHE A 179 -0.91 9.03 0.98
CA PHE A 179 -2.21 8.58 1.42
C PHE A 179 -2.18 8.21 2.92
N SER A 180 -3.36 8.01 3.49
CA SER A 180 -3.65 7.57 4.87
C SER A 180 -2.43 7.00 5.63
N GLY A 181 -2.06 7.64 6.75
CA GLY A 181 -1.01 7.16 7.65
C GLY A 181 0.43 7.59 7.32
N GLY A 182 0.73 8.07 6.12
CA GLY A 182 2.10 8.49 5.75
C GLY A 182 2.43 9.98 5.96
N GLY A 183 1.54 10.75 6.60
CA GLY A 183 1.67 12.21 6.73
C GLY A 183 2.89 12.66 7.54
N GLU A 184 3.18 11.97 8.64
CA GLU A 184 4.33 12.26 9.51
C GLU A 184 5.66 12.05 8.77
N ALA A 185 5.82 10.88 8.14
CA ALA A 185 7.02 10.57 7.36
C ALA A 185 7.20 11.52 6.17
N ALA A 186 6.11 11.91 5.49
CA ALA A 186 6.15 12.90 4.41
C ALA A 186 6.54 14.30 4.90
N TRP A 187 6.09 14.70 6.10
CA TRP A 187 6.46 15.97 6.72
C TRP A 187 7.93 15.99 7.15
N GLU A 188 8.40 14.92 7.79
CA GLU A 188 9.80 14.81 8.19
C GLU A 188 10.73 14.83 6.98
N LEU A 189 10.36 14.11 5.92
CA LEU A 189 11.09 14.13 4.65
C LEU A 189 11.11 15.53 4.02
N ALA A 190 9.98 16.24 4.03
CA ALA A 190 9.92 17.63 3.55
C ALA A 190 10.87 18.53 4.34
N ARG A 191 10.91 18.39 5.67
CA ARG A 191 11.79 19.18 6.54
C ARG A 191 13.25 18.96 6.19
N LEU A 192 13.69 17.71 6.03
CA LEU A 192 15.06 17.38 5.64
C LEU A 192 15.42 17.99 4.28
N VAL A 193 14.56 17.81 3.28
CA VAL A 193 14.78 18.41 1.95
C VAL A 193 14.82 19.94 2.02
N GLY A 194 13.96 20.55 2.84
CA GLY A 194 13.90 22.01 3.00
C GLY A 194 15.14 22.59 3.66
N GLU A 195 15.78 21.85 4.57
CA GLU A 195 17.05 22.24 5.18
C GLU A 195 18.18 22.28 4.15
N ASP A 196 18.25 21.29 3.26
CA ASP A 196 19.24 21.15 2.20
C ASP A 196 19.04 22.13 1.04
N THR A 197 17.81 22.28 0.57
CA THR A 197 17.49 23.08 -0.63
C THR A 197 17.14 24.53 -0.33
N ARG A 198 16.99 24.89 0.95
CA ARG A 198 16.41 26.17 1.41
C ARG A 198 14.99 26.44 0.88
N ASN A 199 14.29 25.39 0.43
CA ASN A 199 12.94 25.48 -0.08
C ASN A 199 12.12 24.28 0.41
N LEU A 200 11.08 24.54 1.22
CA LEU A 200 10.26 23.49 1.79
C LEU A 200 9.25 22.98 0.74
N PRO A 201 9.33 21.71 0.29
CA PRO A 201 8.36 21.16 -0.66
C PRO A 201 6.97 21.06 -0.02
N ALA A 202 5.92 21.23 -0.83
CA ALA A 202 4.56 21.12 -0.34
C ALA A 202 4.23 19.67 0.05
N VAL A 203 3.67 19.45 1.24
CA VAL A 203 3.19 18.11 1.67
C VAL A 203 1.69 18.01 1.46
N VAL A 204 1.27 17.00 0.69
CA VAL A 204 -0.13 16.75 0.36
C VAL A 204 -0.55 15.40 0.91
N VAL A 205 -1.48 15.43 1.87
CA VAL A 205 -2.07 14.25 2.47
C VAL A 205 -3.51 14.08 1.96
N ALA A 206 -3.86 12.89 1.50
CA ALA A 206 -5.23 12.49 1.22
C ALA A 206 -5.72 11.46 2.23
N ALA A 207 -6.91 11.70 2.79
CA ALA A 207 -7.60 10.75 3.66
C ALA A 207 -8.43 9.76 2.84
N ALA A 208 -8.65 8.56 3.39
CA ALA A 208 -9.54 7.58 2.81
C ALA A 208 -10.99 8.10 2.85
N SER A 209 -11.56 8.43 1.70
CA SER A 209 -13.01 8.35 1.51
C SER A 209 -13.30 7.17 0.57
N ALA A 210 -14.44 6.52 0.79
CA ALA A 210 -14.78 5.16 0.35
C ALA A 210 -14.65 4.84 -1.17
N SER A 211 -14.35 5.81 -2.03
CA SER A 211 -14.16 5.56 -3.47
C SER A 211 -13.31 6.61 -4.22
N GLY A 212 -12.69 7.58 -3.54
CA GLY A 212 -12.12 8.77 -4.19
C GLY A 212 -10.65 9.10 -3.89
N GLY A 213 -9.94 8.29 -3.09
CA GLY A 213 -8.63 8.66 -2.54
C GLY A 213 -7.57 9.03 -3.59
N THR A 214 -7.47 8.27 -4.69
CA THR A 214 -6.51 8.51 -5.78
C THR A 214 -6.80 9.82 -6.52
N GLN A 215 -8.07 10.07 -6.85
CA GLN A 215 -8.49 11.30 -7.53
C GLN A 215 -8.37 12.53 -6.64
N ALA A 216 -8.68 12.40 -5.36
CA ALA A 216 -8.51 13.46 -4.37
C ALA A 216 -7.04 13.85 -4.24
N LEU A 217 -6.13 12.86 -4.14
CA LEU A 217 -4.69 13.12 -4.04
C LEU A 217 -4.14 13.75 -5.33
N ALA A 218 -4.47 13.20 -6.51
CA ALA A 218 -4.05 13.75 -7.80
C ALA A 218 -4.48 15.23 -7.96
N THR A 219 -5.73 15.54 -7.61
CA THR A 219 -6.27 16.91 -7.67
C THR A 219 -5.54 17.86 -6.71
N ARG A 220 -5.26 17.40 -5.48
CA ARG A 220 -4.55 18.23 -4.49
C ARG A 220 -3.09 18.45 -4.85
N LEU A 221 -2.40 17.43 -5.38
CA LEU A 221 -1.03 17.56 -5.90
C LEU A 221 -0.97 18.62 -7.00
N GLY A 222 -1.91 18.57 -7.97
CA GLY A 222 -1.96 19.56 -9.05
C GLY A 222 -2.22 20.98 -8.55
N LYS A 223 -2.93 21.16 -7.43
CA LYS A 223 -3.12 22.47 -6.79
C LYS A 223 -1.90 22.93 -6.03
N ALA A 224 -1.20 22.02 -5.34
CA ALA A 224 -0.04 22.34 -4.51
C ALA A 224 1.19 22.73 -5.34
N VAL A 225 1.38 22.13 -6.51
CA VAL A 225 2.55 22.40 -7.36
C VAL A 225 2.37 23.65 -8.23
N ARG A 226 1.12 24.07 -8.48
CA ARG A 226 0.85 25.33 -9.16
C ARG A 226 1.36 26.50 -8.32
N PRO A 227 2.21 27.38 -8.86
CA PRO A 227 2.62 28.59 -8.15
C PRO A 227 1.38 29.41 -7.79
N SER A 228 1.28 29.83 -6.54
CA SER A 228 0.26 30.77 -6.09
C SER A 228 0.52 32.12 -6.74
N GLY A 229 -0.03 32.38 -7.94
CA GLY A 229 0.07 33.71 -8.53
C GLY A 229 -0.28 33.84 -10.01
N VAL A 230 -1.56 34.05 -10.30
CA VAL A 230 -1.98 35.09 -11.25
C VAL A 230 -3.17 35.83 -10.62
N SER A 231 -2.87 36.77 -9.73
CA SER A 231 -3.83 37.85 -9.49
C SER A 231 -3.80 38.72 -10.74
N ARG A 232 -4.91 38.77 -11.48
CA ARG A 232 -5.07 39.66 -12.64
C ARG A 232 -4.67 41.08 -12.26
N PRO A 233 -3.97 41.84 -13.13
CA PRO A 233 -3.81 43.26 -12.92
C PRO A 233 -5.22 43.88 -12.86
N ARG A 234 -5.54 44.57 -11.77
CA ARG A 234 -6.69 45.48 -11.73
C ARG A 234 -6.42 46.54 -12.78
N ASP A 235 -7.14 46.47 -13.90
CA ASP A 235 -7.31 47.59 -14.81
C ASP A 235 -7.76 48.79 -13.98
N ARG A 236 -6.83 49.71 -13.73
CA ARG A 236 -7.17 51.10 -13.45
C ARG A 236 -7.53 51.71 -14.78
N ARG A 237 -8.82 51.86 -15.04
CA ARG A 237 -9.28 52.78 -16.07
C ARG A 237 -9.20 54.22 -15.55
N PRO A 238 -8.89 55.18 -16.44
CA PRO A 238 -8.70 56.59 -16.12
C PRO A 238 -9.99 57.28 -15.66
#